data_AF-A0A969DXB2-F1
#
_entry.id   AF-A0A969DXB2-F1
#
_cell.length_a   1.000
_cell.length_b   1.000
_cell.length_c   1.000
_cell.angle_alpha   90.00
_cell.angle_beta   90.00
_cell.angle_gamma   90.00
#
_symmetry.space_group_name_H-M   'P 1'
#
loop_
_entity.id
_entity.type
_entity.pdbx_description
1 polymer ?
#
loop_
_entity_poly.entity_id
_entity_poly.type
_entity_poly.pdbx_seq_one_letter_code
_entity_poly.pdbx_strand_id
1 'polypeptide(L)' 'MEQFLSPENFWAAWEKVAKNRGCAGVDDETIPMFGVHAAERLAGLRKAIRGGYYVPLPVKQFWIPKKQGGWREL' A
#
# COMPACT_ATOMS: atom_id res chain seq x y z
N MET A 1 12.84 -12.30 -9.80
CA MET A 1 11.97 -11.18 -10.21
C MET A 1 10.58 -11.64 -10.64
N GLU A 2 10.46 -12.73 -11.42
CA GLU A 2 9.14 -13.21 -11.89
C GLU A 2 8.18 -13.63 -10.79
N GLN A 3 8.67 -14.34 -9.76
CA GLN A 3 7.85 -14.72 -8.59
C GLN A 3 7.30 -13.51 -7.83
N PHE A 4 8.11 -12.45 -7.69
CA PHE A 4 7.67 -11.20 -7.06
C PHE A 4 6.56 -10.53 -7.88
N LEU A 5 6.70 -10.50 -9.21
CA LEU A 5 5.73 -9.91 -10.15
C LEU A 5 4.60 -10.86 -10.58
N SER A 6 4.36 -11.95 -9.85
CA SER A 6 3.25 -12.84 -10.15
C SER A 6 1.92 -12.17 -9.77
N PRO A 7 0.83 -12.36 -10.54
CA PRO A 7 -0.50 -11.86 -10.16
C PRO A 7 -0.92 -12.32 -8.76
N GLU A 8 -0.61 -13.57 -8.42
CA GLU A 8 -1.00 -14.22 -7.17
C GLU A 8 -0.29 -13.58 -5.98
N ASN A 9 1.01 -13.26 -6.12
CA ASN A 9 1.76 -12.57 -5.08
C ASN A 9 1.22 -11.16 -4.80
N PHE A 10 0.84 -10.42 -5.85
CA PHE A 10 0.24 -9.09 -5.71
C PHE A 10 -1.15 -9.16 -5.07
N TRP A 11 -1.94 -10.16 -5.41
CA TRP A 11 -3.24 -10.38 -4.79
C TRP A 11 -3.12 -10.75 -3.30
N ALA A 12 -2.23 -11.68 -2.96
CA ALA A 12 -1.97 -12.06 -1.56
C ALA A 12 -1.44 -10.87 -0.73
N ALA A 13 -0.59 -10.02 -1.33
CA ALA A 13 -0.13 -8.79 -0.70
C ALA A 13 -1.28 -7.81 -0.45
N TRP A 14 -2.17 -7.62 -1.43
CA TRP A 14 -3.36 -6.80 -1.29
C TRP A 14 -4.27 -7.30 -0.15
N GLU A 15 -4.56 -8.60 -0.08
CA GLU A 15 -5.40 -9.17 0.99
C GLU A 15 -4.81 -8.92 2.39
N LYS A 16 -3.48 -9.03 2.52
CA LYS A 16 -2.78 -8.74 3.78
C LYS A 16 -2.90 -7.26 4.16
N VAL A 17 -2.74 -6.34 3.20
CA VAL A 17 -2.90 -4.90 3.42
C VAL A 17 -4.34 -4.56 3.80
N ALA A 18 -5.32 -5.09 3.08
CA ALA A 18 -6.73 -4.88 3.35
C ALA A 18 -7.14 -5.37 4.75
N LYS A 19 -6.57 -6.49 5.20
CA LYS A 19 -6.79 -7.03 6.55
C LYS A 19 -6.28 -6.13 7.67
N ASN A 20 -5.22 -5.33 7.42
CA ASN A 20 -4.67 -4.42 8.43
C ASN A 20 -5.60 -3.24 8.74
N ARG A 21 -6.54 -2.90 7.84
CA ARG A 21 -7.50 -1.79 8.00
C ARG A 21 -6.83 -0.46 8.38
N GLY A 22 -5.67 -0.19 7.77
CA GLY A 22 -4.91 1.04 8.00
C GLY A 22 -5.62 2.30 7.50
N CYS A 23 -5.19 3.46 7.99
CA CYS A 23 -5.59 4.75 7.45
C CYS A 23 -5.04 4.99 6.04
N ALA A 24 -5.68 5.90 5.30
CA ALA A 24 -5.20 6.33 4.00
C ALA A 24 -3.89 7.13 4.08
N GLY A 25 -3.13 7.10 2.99
CA GLY A 25 -1.87 7.82 2.82
C GLY A 25 -2.08 9.29 2.42
N VAL A 26 -1.07 9.86 1.77
CA VAL A 26 -1.09 11.26 1.27
C VAL A 26 -2.06 11.47 0.10
N ASP A 27 -2.49 10.39 -0.54
CA ASP A 27 -3.46 10.35 -1.65
C ASP A 27 -4.91 10.18 -1.17
N ASP A 28 -5.11 10.04 0.14
CA ASP A 28 -6.39 9.78 0.79
C ASP A 28 -7.15 8.55 0.24
N GLU A 29 -6.47 7.63 -0.47
CA GLU A 29 -7.07 6.38 -0.93
C GLU A 29 -7.22 5.37 0.22
N THR A 30 -8.46 5.03 0.54
CA THR A 30 -8.78 4.07 1.61
C THR A 30 -8.84 2.63 1.09
N ILE A 31 -8.75 1.64 2.00
CA ILE A 31 -8.90 0.21 1.65
C ILE A 31 -10.22 -0.07 0.88
N PRO A 32 -11.41 0.42 1.31
CA PRO A 32 -12.63 0.22 0.53
C PRO A 32 -12.55 0.83 -0.87
N MET A 33 -11.99 2.03 -1.01
CA MET A 33 -11.85 2.71 -2.30
C MET A 33 -10.92 1.94 -3.25
N PHE A 34 -9.75 1.49 -2.76
CA PHE A 34 -8.84 0.65 -3.55
C PHE A 34 -9.54 -0.65 -3.98
N GLY A 35 -10.32 -1.25 -3.08
CA GLY A 35 -11.03 -2.51 -3.28
C GLY A 35 -11.98 -2.53 -4.49
N VAL A 36 -12.63 -1.41 -4.81
CA VAL A 36 -13.60 -1.32 -5.94
C VAL A 36 -12.99 -1.76 -7.27
N HIS A 37 -11.72 -1.41 -7.51
CA HIS A 37 -10.99 -1.71 -8.75
C HIS A 37 -9.65 -2.40 -8.48
N ALA A 38 -9.57 -3.23 -7.43
CA ALA A 38 -8.31 -3.82 -6.99
C ALA A 38 -7.60 -4.61 -8.10
N ALA A 39 -8.33 -5.40 -8.88
CA ALA A 39 -7.74 -6.18 -9.99
C ALA A 39 -7.04 -5.30 -11.03
N GLU A 40 -7.69 -4.22 -11.46
CA GLU A 40 -7.13 -3.26 -12.43
C GLU A 40 -5.93 -2.51 -11.84
N ARG A 41 -6.07 -1.98 -10.62
CA ARG A 41 -5.00 -1.25 -9.92
C ARG A 41 -3.76 -2.11 -9.72
N LEU A 42 -3.93 -3.37 -9.29
CA LEU A 42 -2.82 -4.32 -9.12
C LEU A 42 -2.15 -4.67 -10.44
N ALA A 43 -2.93 -4.84 -11.52
CA ALA A 43 -2.37 -5.07 -12.84
C ALA A 43 -1.55 -3.86 -13.33
N GLY A 44 -2.06 -2.64 -13.11
CA GLY A 44 -1.37 -1.38 -13.42
C GLY A 44 -0.07 -1.22 -12.64
N LEU A 45 -0.10 -1.43 -11.32
CA LEU A 45 1.08 -1.37 -10.45
C LEU A 45 2.16 -2.37 -10.88
N ARG A 46 1.75 -3.61 -11.17
CA ARG A 46 2.65 -4.67 -11.63
C ARG A 46 3.31 -4.32 -12.97
N LYS A 47 2.58 -3.70 -13.89
CA LYS A 47 3.11 -3.19 -15.17
C LYS A 47 4.12 -2.05 -14.93
N ALA A 48 3.82 -1.12 -14.02
CA ALA A 48 4.71 -0.01 -13.69
C ALA A 48 6.03 -0.46 -13.07
N ILE A 49 5.97 -1.41 -12.14
CA ILE A 49 7.16 -1.98 -11.53
C ILE A 49 7.97 -2.78 -12.55
N ARG A 50 7.32 -3.61 -13.38
CA ARG A 50 8.01 -4.36 -14.44
C ARG A 50 8.68 -3.44 -15.45
N GLY A 51 8.05 -2.32 -15.80
CA GLY A 51 8.58 -1.32 -16.72
C GLY A 51 9.60 -0.36 -16.10
N GLY A 52 9.87 -0.45 -14.79
CA GLY A 52 10.86 0.39 -14.11
C GLY A 52 10.46 1.86 -13.94
N TYR A 53 9.17 2.19 -14.07
CA TYR A 53 8.68 3.57 -13.97
C TYR A 53 7.74 3.80 -12.77
N TYR A 54 7.64 2.83 -11.87
CA TYR A 54 6.93 3.03 -10.60
C TYR A 54 7.70 3.99 -9.70
N VAL A 55 7.02 5.06 -9.27
CA VAL A 55 7.53 6.01 -8.28
C VAL A 55 6.58 6.01 -7.09
N PRO A 56 7.01 5.60 -5.88
CA PRO A 56 6.16 5.61 -4.70
C PRO A 56 5.86 7.05 -4.26
N LEU A 57 4.66 7.27 -3.74
CA LEU A 57 4.30 8.53 -3.08
C LEU A 57 5.00 8.65 -1.72
N PRO A 58 5.21 9.87 -1.22
CA PRO A 58 5.74 10.07 0.13
C PRO A 58 4.80 9.51 1.19
N VAL A 59 5.36 9.10 2.33
CA VAL A 59 4.59 8.58 3.47
C VAL A 59 3.91 9.73 4.21
N LYS A 60 2.66 9.53 4.63
CA LYS A 60 1.94 10.47 5.50
C LYS A 60 2.45 10.32 6.92
N GLN A 61 3.13 11.34 7.42
CA GLN A 61 3.74 11.29 8.74
C GLN A 61 2.72 11.53 9.86
N PHE A 62 2.82 10.72 10.91
CA PHE A 62 2.02 10.88 12.12
C PHE A 62 2.86 10.87 13.39
N TRP A 63 2.48 11.71 14.35
CA TRP A 63 3.04 11.72 15.69
C TRP A 63 2.08 11.04 16.66
N ILE A 64 2.49 9.88 17.19
CA ILE A 64 1.68 9.10 18.13
C ILE A 64 2.35 9.15 19.53
N PRO A 65 1.60 9.47 20.60
CA PRO A 65 2.17 9.49 21.95
C PRO A 65 2.53 8.07 22.40
N LYS A 66 3.70 7.89 23.01
CA LYS A 66 4.11 6.61 23.61
C LYS A 66 3.56 6.51 25.04
N LYS A 67 3.31 5.26 25.49
CA LYS A 67 2.78 4.99 26.85
C LYS A 67 3.64 5.54 28.00
N GLN A 68 4.95 5.62 27.82
CA GLN A 68 5.90 6.08 28.85
C GLN A 68 6.40 7.52 28.60
N GLY A 69 5.69 8.30 27.80
CA GLY A 69 6.10 9.66 27.42
C GLY A 69 6.91 9.71 26.12
N GLY A 70 6.99 10.91 25.55
CA GLY A 70 7.56 11.15 24.23
C GLY A 70 6.66 10.70 23.08
N TRP A 71 7.15 10.91 21.86
CA TRP A 71 6.39 10.65 20.63
C TRP A 71 7.05 9.56 19.78
N ARG A 72 6.23 8.86 18.99
CA ARG A 72 6.64 7.98 17.90
C ARG A 72 6.23 8.64 16.60
N GLU A 73 7.20 8.84 15.73
CA GLU A 73 6.96 9.15 14.33
C GLU A 73 6.60 7.85 13.61
N LEU A 74 5.53 7.90 12.81
CA LEU A 74 5.15 6.89 11.84
C LEU A 74 5.34 7.42 10.43
#